data_AF-A0A935BHJ2-F1
#
_entry.id   AF-A0A935BHJ2-F1
#
_cell.length_a   1.000
_cell.length_b   1.000
_cell.length_c   1.000
_cell.angle_alpha   90.00
_cell.angle_beta   90.00
_cell.angle_gamma   90.00
#
_symmetry.space_group_name_H-M   'P 1'
#
loop_
_entity.id
_entity.type
_entity.pdbx_description
1 polymer ?
#
loop_
_entity_poly.entity_id
_entity_poly.type
_entity_poly.pdbx_seq_one_letter_code
_entity_poly.pdbx_strand_id
1 'polypeptide(L)' 'MNWCPRGYGGERRDPEQVKREGWREMGVLAVCASDHRLNWVEKEFIRQIGEKLYGGSPKVEG' A
#
# COMPACT_ATOMS: atom_id res chain seq x y z
N MET A 1 -4.63 -2.96 34.71
CA MET A 1 -4.90 -2.74 33.27
C MET A 1 -3.74 -3.28 32.45
N ASN A 2 -3.98 -4.28 31.58
CA ASN A 2 -3.36 -4.35 30.24
C ASN A 2 -4.09 -5.43 29.42
N TRP A 3 -5.16 -5.05 28.73
CA TRP A 3 -5.83 -5.93 27.78
C TRP A 3 -5.22 -5.68 26.39
N CYS A 4 -4.55 -6.69 25.84
CA CYS A 4 -4.14 -6.73 24.45
C CYS A 4 -4.93 -7.85 23.75
N PRO A 5 -5.70 -7.59 22.68
CA PRO A 5 -6.45 -8.64 22.00
C PRO A 5 -5.51 -9.67 21.37
N ARG A 6 -5.81 -10.96 21.59
CA ARG A 6 -5.08 -12.08 20.97
C ARG A 6 -5.20 -11.96 19.44
N GLY A 7 -4.08 -11.64 18.78
CA GLY A 7 -4.01 -11.42 17.33
C GLY A 7 -3.04 -10.29 16.94
N TYR A 8 -2.80 -9.32 17.83
CA TYR A 8 -1.76 -8.30 17.65
C TYR A 8 -0.47 -8.71 18.36
N GLY A 9 0.20 -9.74 17.82
CA GLY A 9 1.45 -10.25 18.39
C GLY A 9 1.88 -11.65 17.95
N GLY A 10 1.37 -12.15 16.82
CA GLY A 10 2.02 -13.28 16.14
C GLY A 10 3.33 -12.83 15.52
N GLU A 11 4.20 -13.78 15.15
CA GLU A 11 5.36 -13.49 14.31
C GLU A 11 4.88 -12.68 13.10
N ARG A 12 5.38 -11.45 12.96
CA ARG A 12 4.99 -10.62 11.83
C ARG A 12 5.43 -11.36 10.58
N ARG A 13 4.46 -11.74 9.74
CA ARG A 13 4.77 -12.30 8.42
C ARG A 13 5.68 -11.32 7.70
N ASP A 14 6.65 -11.87 6.99
CA ASP A 14 7.57 -11.08 6.20
C ASP A 14 6.78 -10.13 5.28
N PRO A 15 7.12 -8.83 5.23
CA PRO A 15 6.37 -7.86 4.43
C PRO A 15 6.36 -8.17 2.93
N GLU A 16 7.39 -8.83 2.38
CA GLU A 16 7.36 -9.28 0.98
C GLU A 16 6.43 -10.48 0.79
N GLN A 17 6.37 -11.39 1.76
CA GLN A 17 5.39 -12.47 1.77
C GLN A 17 3.96 -11.92 1.76
N VAL A 18 3.65 -10.95 2.63
CA VAL A 18 2.31 -10.34 2.70
C VAL A 18 1.93 -9.66 1.39
N LYS A 19 2.84 -8.91 0.76
CA LYS A 19 2.59 -8.30 -0.56
C LYS A 19 2.33 -9.33 -1.65
N ARG A 20 3.09 -10.43 -1.64
CA ARG A 20 2.97 -11.51 -2.62
C ARG A 20 1.64 -12.24 -2.48
N GLU A 21 1.24 -12.60 -1.27
CA GLU A 21 -0.03 -13.26 -0.99
C GLU A 21 -1.20 -12.33 -1.30
N GLY A 22 -1.13 -11.06 -0.86
CA GLY A 22 -2.14 -10.05 -1.16
C GLY A 22 -2.37 -9.87 -2.67
N TRP A 23 -1.30 -9.90 -3.46
CA TRP A 23 -1.41 -9.84 -4.91
C TRP A 23 -2.03 -11.11 -5.50
N ARG A 24 -1.53 -12.29 -5.12
CA ARG A 24 -1.94 -13.57 -5.72
C ARG A 24 -3.38 -13.94 -5.39
N GLU A 25 -3.82 -13.68 -4.17
CA GLU A 25 -5.13 -14.15 -3.67
C GLU A 25 -6.22 -13.09 -3.73
N MET A 26 -5.85 -11.80 -3.57
CA MET A 26 -6.82 -10.71 -3.49
C MET A 26 -6.64 -9.65 -4.58
N GLY A 27 -5.58 -9.73 -5.39
CA GLY A 27 -5.25 -8.70 -6.39
C GLY A 27 -4.83 -7.37 -5.78
N VAL A 28 -4.39 -7.36 -4.51
CA VAL A 28 -4.02 -6.13 -3.79
C VAL A 28 -2.51 -6.06 -3.60
N LEU A 29 -1.89 -4.96 -4.03
CA LEU A 29 -0.46 -4.70 -3.88
C LEU A 29 -0.20 -3.37 -3.18
N ALA A 30 0.53 -3.42 -2.06
CA ALA A 30 1.10 -2.23 -1.43
C ALA A 30 2.53 -2.03 -1.91
N VAL A 31 2.76 -1.00 -2.73
CA VAL A 31 4.06 -0.67 -3.33
C VAL A 31 4.39 0.81 -3.10
N CYS A 32 5.68 1.12 -2.94
CA CYS A 32 6.13 2.50 -2.88
C CYS A 32 6.06 3.11 -4.29
N ALA A 33 5.49 4.31 -4.44
CA ALA A 33 5.44 4.98 -5.75
C ALA A 33 6.83 5.27 -6.34
N SER A 34 7.89 5.25 -5.52
CA SER A 34 9.28 5.47 -5.92
C SER A 34 10.13 4.18 -5.90
N ASP A 35 9.52 2.99 -5.86
CA ASP A 35 10.25 1.73 -5.79
C ASP A 35 11.30 1.61 -6.90
N HIS A 36 12.54 1.28 -6.56
CA HIS A 36 13.68 1.26 -7.48
C HIS A 36 13.56 0.15 -8.55
N ARG A 37 12.76 -0.89 -8.29
CA ARG A 37 12.50 -1.98 -9.23
C ARG A 37 11.62 -1.53 -10.40
N LEU A 38 10.95 -0.38 -10.26
CA LEU A 38 10.06 0.21 -11.27
C LEU A 38 10.80 1.23 -12.14
N ASN A 39 10.50 1.19 -13.43
CA ASN A 39 10.92 2.23 -14.37
C ASN A 39 10.08 3.50 -14.19
N TRP A 40 10.49 4.57 -14.86
CA TRP A 40 9.87 5.88 -14.72
C TRP A 40 8.36 5.87 -15.07
N VAL A 41 7.96 5.17 -16.14
CA VAL A 41 6.56 5.10 -16.58
C VAL A 41 5.71 4.38 -15.54
N GLU A 42 6.21 3.28 -14.98
CA GLU A 42 5.51 2.51 -13.96
C GLU A 42 5.31 3.33 -12.67
N LYS A 43 6.35 4.06 -12.25
CA LYS A 43 6.28 4.97 -11.09
C LYS A 43 5.22 6.04 -11.31
N GLU A 44 5.19 6.63 -12.50
CA GLU A 44 4.24 7.69 -12.83
C GLU A 44 2.81 7.15 -12.90
N PHE A 45 2.62 5.95 -13.43
CA PHE A 45 1.31 5.31 -13.47
C PHE A 45 0.77 5.02 -12.06
N ILE A 46 1.61 4.51 -11.15
CA ILE A 46 1.24 4.29 -9.75
C ILE A 46 0.92 5.62 -9.06
N ARG A 47 1.71 6.68 -9.28
CA ARG A 47 1.44 8.01 -8.72
C ARG A 47 0.09 8.54 -9.18
N GLN A 48 -0.19 8.50 -10.48
CA GLN A 48 -1.46 8.97 -11.03
C GLN A 48 -2.66 8.16 -10.51
N ILE A 49 -2.55 6.84 -10.41
CA ILE A 49 -3.59 6.00 -9.80
C ILE A 49 -3.77 6.37 -8.33
N GLY A 50 -2.67 6.50 -7.58
CA GLY A 50 -2.70 6.87 -6.16
C GLY A 50 -3.37 8.23 -5.93
N GLU A 51 -3.02 9.24 -6.73
CA GLU A 51 -3.66 10.56 -6.68
C GLU A 51 -5.13 10.50 -7.07
N LYS A 52 -5.48 9.73 -8.11
CA LYS A 52 -6.88 9.57 -8.52
C LYS A 52 -7.72 8.90 -7.43
N LEU A 53 -7.17 7.90 -6.73
CA LEU A 53 -7.90 7.13 -5.73
C LEU A 53 -7.90 7.79 -4.34
N TYR A 54 -6.82 8.48 -3.97
CA TYR A 54 -6.57 8.94 -2.61
C TYR A 54 -6.05 10.38 -2.50
N GLY A 55 -5.82 11.07 -3.62
CA GLY A 55 -5.14 12.38 -3.65
C GLY A 55 -5.93 13.56 -3.07
N GLY A 56 -7.15 13.33 -2.58
CA GLY A 56 -8.05 14.37 -2.10
C GLY A 56 -8.49 15.31 -3.23
N SER A 57 -9.75 15.72 -3.22
CA SER A 57 -10.22 16.79 -4.11
C SER A 57 -9.27 18.00 -3.97
N PRO A 58 -8.92 18.71 -5.05
CA PRO A 58 -8.31 20.03 -4.89
C PRO A 58 -9.25 20.80 -3.95
N LYS A 59 -8.72 21.17 -2.80
CA LYS A 59 -9.40 21.97 -1.79
C LYS A 59 -9.94 23.19 -2.54
N VAL A 60 -11.25 23.21 -2.79
CA VAL A 60 -11.92 24.38 -3.32
C VAL A 60 -11.80 25.42 -2.22
N GLU A 61 -10.78 26.26 -2.35
CA GLU A 61 -10.62 27.45 -1.53
C GLU A 61 -11.75 28.39 -1.96
N GLY A 62 -12.79 28.43 -1.13
CA GLY A 62 -13.86 29.42 -1.19
C GLY A 62 -13.46 30.69 -0.45
#